data_AF-A0A7V5YRG1-F1
#
_entry.id   AF-A0A7V5YRG1-F1
#
_cell.length_a   1.000
_cell.length_b   1.000
_cell.length_c   1.000
_cell.angle_alpha   90.00
_cell.angle_beta   90.00
_cell.angle_gamma   90.00
#
_symmetry.space_group_name_H-M   'P 1'
#
loop_
_entity.id
_entity.type
_entity.pdbx_description
1 polymer ?
#
loop_
_entity_poly.entity_id
_entity_poly.type
_entity_poly.pdbx_seq_one_letter_code
_entity_poly.pdbx_strand_id
1 'polypeptide(L)'
;MLRHLDTVLGFSLVMLLLSLLVTTLVQAVIVLLNLRGWHLARGLARLFVQVWPDLDRATAGKIARAVLKHPAVAHTFNRATSAVGKEELVQLVEDLVANPVVRLEPTVREALRDCLGRSSLPESLERWFDVVMLRTTERFVASTRAITVLVALVGALGLHIDALSIYSQLATSEELRVELLQKLENWQAQTNQLLVQPQPSSQQPAQTSLEEILDQYDQIRNELAQLRLQLVPSPLPGFNYLEWLRMDPATQGEAIAEGQRHLLGTLMTVVFLSLGAPFWYNVLHQVATLRPIVAQRRDPKPSLGRRS
;
A
#
# COMPACT_ATOMS: atom_id res chain seq x y z
N MET A 1 10.45 -28.47 15.33
CA MET A 1 9.17 -27.88 14.90
C MET A 1 8.95 -26.49 15.51
N LEU A 2 8.88 -26.34 16.85
CA LEU A 2 8.71 -25.01 17.50
C LEU A 2 9.78 -23.98 17.07
N ARG A 3 11.05 -24.38 17.00
CA ARG A 3 12.14 -23.52 16.49
C ARG A 3 11.84 -22.91 15.11
N HIS A 4 11.32 -23.72 14.18
CA HIS A 4 11.00 -23.24 12.84
C HIS A 4 9.78 -22.31 12.84
N LEU A 5 8.78 -22.56 13.70
CA LEU A 5 7.65 -21.66 13.86
C LEU A 5 8.09 -20.31 14.41
N ASP A 6 8.97 -20.30 15.41
CA ASP A 6 9.53 -19.06 15.98
C ASP A 6 10.34 -18.28 14.93
N THR A 7 11.13 -18.97 14.09
CA THR A 7 11.86 -18.35 12.97
C THR A 7 10.89 -17.73 11.95
N VAL A 8 9.86 -18.46 11.51
CA VAL A 8 8.87 -17.97 10.54
C VAL A 8 8.08 -16.80 11.11
N LEU A 9 7.75 -16.84 12.39
CA LEU A 9 7.03 -15.78 13.09
C LEU A 9 7.88 -14.50 13.15
N GLY A 10 9.14 -14.60 13.58
CA GLY A 10 10.06 -13.45 13.58
C GLY A 10 10.28 -12.90 12.17
N PHE A 11 10.42 -13.79 11.17
CA PHE A 11 10.59 -13.39 9.77
C PHE A 11 9.36 -12.63 9.26
N SER A 12 8.17 -13.12 9.58
CA SER A 12 6.91 -12.48 9.20
C SER A 12 6.75 -11.10 9.84
N LEU A 13 7.21 -10.92 11.09
CA LEU A 13 7.22 -9.62 11.77
C LEU A 13 8.13 -8.63 11.04
N VAL A 14 9.35 -9.03 10.67
CA VAL A 14 10.28 -8.18 9.93
C VAL A 14 9.71 -7.80 8.57
N MET A 15 9.18 -8.77 7.83
CA MET A 15 8.55 -8.52 6.53
C MET A 15 7.31 -7.64 6.63
N LEU A 16 6.52 -7.78 7.71
CA LEU A 16 5.38 -6.90 7.99
C LEU A 16 5.85 -5.44 8.17
N LEU A 17 6.87 -5.22 9.01
CA LEU A 17 7.42 -3.87 9.26
C LEU A 17 7.97 -3.23 7.99
N LEU A 18 8.74 -3.98 7.20
CA LEU A 18 9.26 -3.50 5.91
C LEU A 18 8.11 -3.20 4.91
N SER A 19 7.07 -4.03 4.89
CA SER A 19 5.92 -3.82 4.02
C SER A 19 5.05 -2.64 4.46
N LEU A 20 4.97 -2.36 5.76
CA LEU A 20 4.33 -1.16 6.29
C LEU A 20 5.10 0.10 5.87
N LEU A 21 6.43 0.06 5.90
CA LEU A 21 7.28 1.16 5.40
C LEU A 21 7.06 1.41 3.90
N VAL A 22 7.01 0.35 3.09
CA VAL A 22 6.66 0.48 1.66
C VAL A 22 5.26 1.05 1.50
N THR A 23 4.31 0.63 2.34
CA THR A 23 2.92 1.13 2.29
C THR A 23 2.87 2.63 2.60
N THR A 24 3.56 3.13 3.63
CA THR A 24 3.58 4.57 3.96
C THR A 24 4.24 5.40 2.85
N LEU A 25 5.31 4.89 2.23
CA LEU A 25 5.91 5.52 1.06
C LEU A 25 4.96 5.60 -0.13
N VAL A 26 4.21 4.51 -0.40
CA VAL A 26 3.17 4.51 -1.44
C VAL A 26 2.08 5.55 -1.13
N GLN A 27 1.63 5.64 0.13
CA GLN A 27 0.67 6.68 0.54
C GLN A 27 1.23 8.08 0.32
N ALA A 28 2.50 8.34 0.67
CA ALA A 28 3.16 9.61 0.42
C ALA A 28 3.15 9.95 -1.08
N VAL A 29 3.48 9.00 -1.97
CA VAL A 29 3.45 9.20 -3.43
C VAL A 29 2.03 9.51 -3.92
N ILE A 30 1.02 8.78 -3.46
CA ILE A 30 -0.39 8.98 -3.84
C ILE A 30 -0.87 10.38 -3.45
N VAL A 31 -0.50 10.84 -2.24
CA VAL A 31 -0.85 12.16 -1.73
C VAL A 31 -0.07 13.24 -2.48
N LEU A 32 1.25 13.13 -2.65
CA LEU A 32 2.05 14.14 -3.34
C LEU A 32 1.61 14.36 -4.79
N LEU A 33 1.28 13.29 -5.51
CA LEU A 33 0.86 13.34 -6.91
C LEU A 33 -0.66 13.53 -7.09
N ASN A 34 -1.43 13.63 -6.00
CA ASN A 34 -2.91 13.69 -6.00
C ASN A 34 -3.58 12.66 -6.93
N LEU A 35 -3.06 11.42 -6.94
CA LEU A 35 -3.49 10.39 -7.90
C LEU A 35 -4.96 10.01 -7.72
N ARG A 36 -5.46 10.03 -6.48
CA ARG A 36 -6.85 9.73 -6.16
C ARG A 36 -7.80 10.76 -6.80
N GLY A 37 -7.54 12.06 -6.62
CA GLY A 37 -8.33 13.13 -7.24
C GLY A 37 -8.28 13.07 -8.77
N TRP A 38 -7.14 12.70 -9.35
CA TRP A 38 -7.01 12.51 -10.79
C TRP A 38 -7.82 11.31 -11.31
N HIS A 39 -7.83 10.18 -10.59
CA HIS A 39 -8.63 9.01 -10.95
C HIS A 39 -10.13 9.32 -10.83
N LEU A 40 -10.52 10.03 -9.78
CA LEU A 40 -11.88 10.52 -9.59
C LEU A 40 -12.31 11.45 -10.73
N ALA A 41 -11.44 12.38 -11.15
CA ALA A 41 -11.73 13.27 -12.29
C ALA A 41 -12.01 12.48 -13.57
N ARG A 42 -11.23 11.43 -13.84
CA ARG A 42 -11.44 10.53 -14.99
C ARG A 42 -12.68 9.65 -14.81
N GLY A 43 -13.04 9.29 -13.58
CA GLY A 43 -14.27 8.59 -13.25
C GLY A 43 -15.49 9.44 -13.56
N LEU A 44 -15.54 10.65 -13.00
CA LEU A 44 -16.61 11.63 -13.23
C LEU A 44 -16.72 12.03 -14.70
N ALA A 45 -15.62 12.22 -15.41
CA ALA A 45 -15.68 12.49 -16.85
C ALA A 45 -16.35 11.35 -17.63
N ARG A 46 -16.13 10.08 -17.23
CA ARG A 46 -16.81 8.92 -17.83
C ARG A 46 -18.27 8.84 -17.42
N LEU A 47 -18.60 9.20 -16.17
CA LEU A 47 -19.97 9.30 -15.70
C LEU A 47 -20.75 10.33 -16.52
N PHE A 48 -20.20 11.53 -16.72
CA PHE A 48 -20.87 12.58 -17.48
C PHE A 48 -21.12 12.21 -18.93
N VAL A 49 -20.22 11.47 -19.58
CA VAL A 49 -20.47 10.95 -20.94
C VAL A 49 -21.57 9.87 -20.96
N GLN A 50 -21.75 9.11 -19.88
CA GLN A 50 -22.85 8.14 -19.78
C GLN A 50 -24.20 8.79 -19.49
N VAL A 51 -24.18 9.87 -18.71
CA VAL A 51 -25.37 10.69 -18.40
C VAL A 51 -25.78 11.53 -19.61
N TRP A 52 -24.81 12.13 -20.29
CA TRP A 52 -25.00 12.96 -21.48
C TRP A 52 -24.16 12.43 -22.65
N PRO A 53 -24.74 11.54 -23.48
CA PRO A 53 -24.03 10.94 -24.62
C PRO A 53 -23.52 11.94 -25.65
N ASP A 54 -24.19 13.09 -25.80
CA ASP A 54 -23.82 14.15 -26.75
C ASP A 54 -22.61 14.98 -26.28
N LEU A 55 -22.16 14.78 -25.03
CA LEU A 55 -21.07 15.53 -24.44
C LEU A 55 -19.72 14.94 -24.85
N ASP A 56 -18.89 15.73 -25.54
CA ASP A 56 -17.53 15.30 -25.87
C ASP A 56 -16.70 15.03 -24.60
N ARG A 57 -15.79 14.04 -24.69
CA ARG A 57 -14.90 13.65 -23.58
C ARG A 57 -14.05 14.80 -23.08
N ALA A 58 -13.63 15.73 -23.93
CA ALA A 58 -12.84 16.88 -23.50
C ALA A 58 -13.67 17.81 -22.59
N THR A 59 -14.91 18.10 -22.99
CA THR A 59 -15.86 18.92 -22.24
C THR A 59 -16.22 18.25 -20.91
N ALA A 60 -16.56 16.96 -20.93
CA ALA A 60 -16.82 16.18 -19.72
C ALA A 60 -15.62 16.17 -18.75
N GLY A 61 -14.40 16.09 -19.28
CA GLY A 61 -13.16 16.19 -18.51
C GLY A 61 -12.96 17.55 -17.86
N LYS A 62 -13.29 18.64 -18.55
CA LYS A 62 -13.24 20.00 -18.00
C LYS A 62 -14.27 20.18 -16.88
N ILE A 63 -15.50 19.71 -17.06
CA ILE A 63 -16.56 19.74 -16.03
C ILE A 63 -16.15 18.94 -14.80
N ALA A 64 -15.69 17.70 -14.97
CA ALA A 64 -15.22 16.87 -13.85
C ALA A 64 -14.10 17.53 -13.04
N ARG A 65 -13.14 18.18 -13.69
CA ARG A 65 -12.09 18.92 -12.98
C ARG A 65 -12.62 20.15 -12.27
N ALA A 66 -13.60 20.84 -12.84
CA ALA A 66 -14.23 22.01 -12.22
C ALA A 66 -15.02 21.61 -10.97
N VAL A 67 -15.79 20.52 -11.02
CA VAL A 67 -16.48 19.93 -9.86
C VAL A 67 -15.48 19.61 -8.75
N LEU A 68 -14.39 18.93 -9.07
CA LEU A 68 -13.44 18.51 -8.04
C LEU A 68 -12.59 19.65 -7.45
N LYS A 69 -12.47 20.78 -8.16
CA LYS A 69 -11.80 21.98 -7.68
C LYS A 69 -12.77 22.99 -7.07
N HIS A 70 -14.04 22.61 -6.92
CA HIS A 70 -15.07 23.50 -6.43
C HIS A 70 -14.78 23.94 -4.99
N PRO A 71 -14.89 25.24 -4.65
CA PRO A 71 -14.51 25.76 -3.34
C PRO A 71 -15.32 25.17 -2.17
N ALA A 72 -16.53 24.67 -2.43
CA ALA A 72 -17.34 23.99 -1.43
C ALA A 72 -16.74 22.67 -0.92
N VAL A 73 -15.86 22.03 -1.71
CA VAL A 73 -15.28 20.70 -1.41
C VAL A 73 -13.75 20.66 -1.42
N ALA A 74 -13.10 21.61 -2.10
CA ALA A 74 -11.66 21.72 -2.12
C ALA A 74 -11.16 22.53 -0.91
N HIS A 75 -10.81 21.85 0.19
CA HIS A 75 -10.33 22.47 1.43
C HIS A 75 -8.95 23.15 1.32
N THR A 76 -8.14 22.81 0.31
CA THR A 76 -6.85 23.46 0.03
C THR A 76 -6.92 24.19 -1.29
N PHE A 77 -6.61 25.49 -1.28
CA PHE A 77 -6.63 26.35 -2.48
C PHE A 77 -5.93 25.64 -3.65
N ASN A 78 -6.70 25.27 -4.68
CA ASN A 78 -6.28 24.64 -5.94
C ASN A 78 -6.03 23.11 -5.96
N ARG A 79 -6.20 22.38 -4.85
CA ARG A 79 -6.08 20.91 -4.85
C ARG A 79 -7.45 20.26 -5.06
N ALA A 80 -7.56 19.41 -6.08
CA ALA A 80 -8.80 18.70 -6.37
C ALA A 80 -9.16 17.73 -5.24
N THR A 81 -10.43 17.69 -4.84
CA THR A 81 -10.93 16.71 -3.86
C THR A 81 -10.74 15.28 -4.36
N SER A 82 -10.63 14.36 -3.41
CA SER A 82 -10.32 12.94 -3.65
C SER A 82 -11.50 12.01 -3.39
N ALA A 83 -12.64 12.56 -2.98
CA ALA A 83 -13.92 11.88 -2.82
C ALA A 83 -15.06 12.88 -3.09
N VAL A 84 -16.16 12.40 -3.69
CA VAL A 84 -17.39 13.16 -3.90
C VAL A 84 -18.57 12.19 -3.78
N GLY A 85 -19.59 12.56 -2.99
CA GLY A 85 -20.84 11.81 -2.87
C GLY A 85 -21.80 12.04 -4.04
N LYS A 86 -22.82 11.20 -4.19
CA LYS A 86 -23.80 11.33 -5.30
C LYS A 86 -24.61 12.62 -5.17
N GLU A 87 -25.13 12.91 -3.98
CA GLU A 87 -25.96 14.08 -3.67
C GLU A 87 -25.14 15.37 -3.78
N GLU A 88 -23.91 15.33 -3.28
CA GLU A 88 -22.93 16.40 -3.39
C GLU A 88 -22.59 16.69 -4.85
N LEU A 89 -22.43 15.65 -5.69
CA LEU A 89 -22.18 15.82 -7.12
C LEU A 89 -23.31 16.60 -7.82
N VAL A 90 -24.57 16.33 -7.48
CA VAL A 90 -25.72 17.07 -8.02
C VAL A 90 -25.59 18.54 -7.67
N GLN A 91 -25.41 18.85 -6.38
CA GLN A 91 -25.29 20.23 -5.89
C GLN A 91 -24.13 20.98 -6.55
N LEU A 92 -22.97 20.34 -6.68
CA LEU A 92 -21.79 20.94 -7.30
C LEU A 92 -21.97 21.22 -8.80
N VAL A 93 -22.65 20.31 -9.52
CA VAL A 93 -22.90 20.47 -10.96
C VAL A 93 -23.91 21.59 -11.21
N GLU A 94 -24.95 21.68 -10.37
CA GLU A 94 -25.93 22.77 -10.44
C GLU A 94 -25.29 24.13 -10.10
N ASP A 95 -24.47 24.19 -9.05
CA ASP A 95 -23.77 25.42 -8.65
C ASP A 95 -22.78 25.88 -9.72
N LEU A 96 -22.13 24.97 -10.46
CA LEU A 96 -21.24 25.33 -11.58
C LEU A 96 -21.94 26.13 -12.70
N VAL A 97 -23.24 25.94 -12.88
CA VAL A 97 -24.03 26.67 -13.89
C VAL A 97 -24.68 27.93 -13.30
N ALA A 98 -25.09 27.87 -12.03
CA ALA A 98 -25.75 28.96 -11.33
C ALA A 98 -24.76 30.06 -10.89
N ASN A 99 -23.55 29.68 -10.48
CA ASN A 99 -22.57 30.56 -9.87
C ASN A 99 -21.48 30.99 -10.87
N PRO A 100 -21.52 32.25 -11.37
CA PRO A 100 -20.56 32.72 -12.37
C PRO A 100 -19.13 32.85 -11.83
N VAL A 101 -18.97 32.92 -10.50
CA VAL A 101 -17.67 33.06 -9.80
C VAL A 101 -16.82 31.81 -9.96
N VAL A 102 -17.44 30.63 -10.13
CA VAL A 102 -16.71 29.38 -10.33
C VAL A 102 -16.13 29.36 -11.74
N ARG A 103 -14.80 29.28 -11.84
CA ARG A 103 -14.07 29.32 -13.13
C ARG A 103 -14.44 28.10 -13.99
N LEU A 104 -15.25 28.33 -15.01
CA LEU A 104 -15.56 27.39 -16.07
C LEU A 104 -15.54 28.17 -17.40
N GLU A 105 -15.02 27.54 -18.44
CA GLU A 105 -14.98 28.14 -19.78
C GLU A 105 -16.42 28.41 -20.27
N PRO A 106 -16.71 29.58 -20.89
CA PRO A 106 -18.08 29.96 -21.25
C PRO A 106 -18.80 28.91 -22.11
N THR A 107 -18.10 28.38 -23.11
CA THR A 107 -18.58 27.32 -24.01
C THR A 107 -18.96 26.04 -23.27
N VAL A 108 -18.15 25.65 -22.26
CA VAL A 108 -18.38 24.47 -21.43
C VAL A 108 -19.56 24.69 -20.49
N ARG A 109 -19.71 25.90 -19.95
CA ARG A 109 -20.84 26.26 -19.09
C ARG A 109 -22.16 26.24 -19.88
N GLU A 110 -22.16 26.76 -21.10
CA GLU A 110 -23.32 26.71 -21.99
C GLU A 110 -23.69 25.27 -22.36
N ALA A 111 -22.71 24.44 -22.74
CA ALA A 111 -22.94 23.03 -23.02
C ALA A 111 -23.51 22.27 -21.80
N LEU A 112 -22.99 22.55 -20.60
CA LEU A 112 -23.51 21.96 -19.37
C LEU A 112 -24.94 22.42 -19.07
N ARG A 113 -25.25 23.71 -19.27
CA ARG A 113 -26.59 24.26 -19.10
C ARG A 113 -27.61 23.60 -20.04
N ASP A 114 -27.25 23.44 -21.30
CA ASP A 114 -28.09 22.77 -22.30
C ASP A 114 -28.32 21.28 -21.93
N CYS A 115 -27.28 20.58 -21.46
CA CYS A 115 -27.41 19.20 -20.98
C CYS A 115 -28.33 19.07 -19.76
N LEU A 116 -28.22 19.96 -18.78
CA LEU A 116 -29.09 19.97 -17.59
C LEU A 116 -30.55 20.29 -17.93
N GLY A 117 -30.80 21.11 -18.95
CA GLY A 117 -32.16 21.42 -19.40
C GLY A 117 -32.88 20.24 -20.08
N ARG A 118 -32.13 19.27 -20.61
CA ARG A 118 -32.67 18.13 -21.38
C ARG A 118 -32.95 16.87 -20.56
N SER A 119 -32.31 16.74 -19.39
CA SER A 119 -32.34 15.49 -18.61
C SER A 119 -32.30 15.73 -17.11
N SER A 120 -33.02 14.92 -16.34
CA SER A 120 -32.91 14.88 -14.88
C SER A 120 -31.56 14.31 -14.46
N LEU A 121 -30.66 15.18 -13.99
CA LEU A 121 -29.36 14.79 -13.44
C LEU A 121 -29.50 13.74 -12.30
N PRO A 122 -30.41 13.91 -11.30
CA PRO A 122 -30.47 12.99 -10.15
C PRO A 122 -30.80 11.55 -10.54
N GLU A 123 -31.75 11.35 -11.45
CA GLU A 123 -32.20 10.03 -11.91
C GLU A 123 -31.11 9.33 -12.74
N SER A 124 -30.41 10.09 -13.58
CA SER A 124 -29.32 9.57 -14.40
C SER A 124 -28.10 9.18 -13.55
N LEU A 125 -27.80 9.96 -12.50
CA LEU A 125 -26.77 9.61 -11.53
C LEU A 125 -27.15 8.35 -10.76
N GLU A 126 -28.41 8.17 -10.38
CA GLU A 126 -28.85 6.95 -9.68
C GLU A 126 -28.57 5.67 -10.47
N ARG A 127 -28.68 5.73 -11.79
CA ARG A 127 -28.44 4.58 -12.64
C ARG A 127 -26.97 4.22 -12.83
N TRP A 128 -26.08 5.23 -12.91
CA TRP A 128 -24.71 5.03 -13.38
C TRP A 128 -23.62 5.29 -12.36
N PHE A 129 -23.91 6.07 -11.31
CA PHE A 129 -22.91 6.53 -10.35
C PHE A 129 -22.17 5.36 -9.70
N ASP A 130 -22.89 4.42 -9.09
CA ASP A 130 -22.28 3.30 -8.36
C ASP A 130 -21.40 2.43 -9.27
N VAL A 131 -21.87 2.14 -10.48
CA VAL A 131 -21.12 1.33 -11.45
C VAL A 131 -19.85 2.03 -11.91
N VAL A 132 -19.92 3.34 -12.20
CA VAL A 132 -18.74 4.12 -12.63
C VAL A 132 -17.77 4.33 -11.48
N MET A 133 -18.27 4.58 -10.28
CA MET A 133 -17.46 4.77 -9.09
C MET A 133 -16.77 3.48 -8.68
N LEU A 134 -17.46 2.33 -8.73
CA LEU A 134 -16.85 1.02 -8.51
C LEU A 134 -15.68 0.77 -9.48
N ARG A 135 -15.89 0.99 -10.79
CA ARG A 135 -14.83 0.85 -11.80
C ARG A 135 -13.69 1.84 -11.62
N THR A 136 -13.97 3.03 -11.11
CA THR A 136 -12.95 4.05 -10.84
C THR A 136 -12.09 3.65 -9.66
N THR A 137 -12.71 3.11 -8.62
CA THR A 137 -12.06 2.49 -7.47
C THR A 137 -11.19 1.31 -7.88
N GLU A 138 -11.69 0.38 -8.68
CA GLU A 138 -10.90 -0.76 -9.16
C GLU A 138 -9.63 -0.32 -9.90
N ARG A 139 -9.75 0.68 -10.80
CA ARG A 139 -8.60 1.24 -11.51
C ARG A 139 -7.62 1.95 -10.58
N PHE A 140 -8.12 2.65 -9.56
CA PHE A 140 -7.26 3.25 -8.54
C PHE A 140 -6.48 2.18 -7.77
N VAL A 141 -7.14 1.09 -7.34
CA VAL A 141 -6.48 -0.04 -6.67
C VAL A 141 -5.41 -0.65 -7.58
N ALA A 142 -5.70 -0.85 -8.86
CA ALA A 142 -4.72 -1.39 -9.82
C ALA A 142 -3.50 -0.46 -9.99
N SER A 143 -3.71 0.86 -10.14
CA SER A 143 -2.61 1.84 -10.20
C SER A 143 -1.78 1.85 -8.92
N THR A 144 -2.43 1.83 -7.76
CA THR A 144 -1.74 1.80 -6.46
C THR A 144 -0.89 0.54 -6.32
N ARG A 145 -1.39 -0.63 -6.73
CA ARG A 145 -0.60 -1.88 -6.75
C ARG A 145 0.63 -1.76 -7.64
N ALA A 146 0.51 -1.15 -8.82
CA ALA A 146 1.66 -0.93 -9.71
C ALA A 146 2.71 -0.01 -9.06
N ILE A 147 2.27 1.03 -8.34
CA ILE A 147 3.16 1.91 -7.58
C ILE A 147 3.82 1.16 -6.42
N THR A 148 3.07 0.32 -5.69
CA THR A 148 3.63 -0.53 -4.62
C THR A 148 4.73 -1.43 -5.15
N VAL A 149 4.52 -2.09 -6.29
CA VAL A 149 5.54 -2.95 -6.92
C VAL A 149 6.76 -2.12 -7.31
N LEU A 150 6.58 -0.92 -7.87
CA LEU A 150 7.68 -0.04 -8.24
C LEU A 150 8.46 0.44 -7.01
N VAL A 151 7.79 0.86 -5.94
CA VAL A 151 8.42 1.30 -4.69
C VAL A 151 9.15 0.14 -4.01
N ALA A 152 8.55 -1.05 -3.97
CA ALA A 152 9.20 -2.26 -3.48
C ALA A 152 10.45 -2.62 -4.29
N LEU A 153 10.36 -2.53 -5.62
CA LEU A 153 11.49 -2.77 -6.53
C LEU A 153 12.64 -1.79 -6.26
N VAL A 154 12.35 -0.49 -6.27
CA VAL A 154 13.36 0.56 -6.06
C VAL A 154 13.93 0.49 -4.65
N GLY A 155 13.09 0.27 -3.63
CA GLY A 155 13.49 0.18 -2.24
C GLY A 155 14.37 -1.05 -1.97
N ALA A 156 13.94 -2.24 -2.39
CA ALA A 156 14.70 -3.46 -2.15
C ALA A 156 16.02 -3.50 -2.92
N LEU A 157 16.03 -3.10 -4.20
CA LEU A 157 17.27 -3.05 -4.99
C LEU A 157 18.18 -1.91 -4.56
N GLY A 158 17.64 -0.72 -4.30
CA GLY A 158 18.44 0.45 -3.88
C GLY A 158 19.09 0.24 -2.51
N LEU A 159 18.35 -0.34 -1.56
CA LEU A 159 18.84 -0.63 -0.22
C LEU A 159 19.51 -2.01 -0.11
N HIS A 160 19.52 -2.81 -1.18
CA HIS A 160 20.07 -4.17 -1.21
C HIS A 160 19.52 -5.08 -0.10
N ILE A 161 18.21 -4.97 0.20
CA ILE A 161 17.59 -5.75 1.25
C ILE A 161 17.46 -7.20 0.79
N ASP A 162 18.03 -8.12 1.55
CA ASP A 162 18.04 -9.56 1.25
C ASP A 162 17.18 -10.35 2.25
N ALA A 163 16.02 -10.83 1.78
CA ALA A 163 15.11 -11.64 2.57
C ALA A 163 15.68 -13.01 2.97
N LEU A 164 16.53 -13.63 2.14
CA LEU A 164 17.17 -14.90 2.47
C LEU A 164 18.21 -14.73 3.58
N SER A 165 18.98 -13.65 3.53
CA SER A 165 19.91 -13.28 4.61
C SER A 165 19.17 -12.98 5.91
N ILE A 166 18.05 -12.24 5.86
CA ILE A 166 17.22 -12.00 7.05
C ILE A 166 16.73 -13.34 7.62
N TYR A 167 16.23 -14.24 6.77
CA TYR A 167 15.77 -15.55 7.23
C TYR A 167 16.90 -16.38 7.86
N SER A 168 18.09 -16.41 7.25
CA SER A 168 19.23 -17.18 7.75
C SER A 168 19.75 -16.63 9.09
N GLN A 169 19.78 -15.31 9.26
CA GLN A 169 20.10 -14.64 10.53
C GLN A 169 19.13 -15.07 11.63
N LEU A 170 17.81 -15.06 11.37
CA LEU A 170 16.80 -15.52 12.33
C LEU A 170 16.86 -17.02 12.60
N ALA A 171 17.16 -17.84 11.59
CA ALA A 171 17.26 -19.29 11.77
C ALA A 171 18.45 -19.68 12.66
N THR A 172 19.54 -18.91 12.59
CA THR A 172 20.81 -19.18 13.26
C THR A 172 20.85 -18.58 14.67
N SER A 173 20.40 -17.34 14.83
CA SER A 173 20.50 -16.59 16.09
C SER A 173 19.30 -16.82 17.00
N GLU A 174 19.52 -17.37 18.19
CA GLU A 174 18.46 -17.54 19.20
C GLU A 174 18.09 -16.22 19.87
N GLU A 175 19.07 -15.36 20.17
CA GLU A 175 18.87 -14.05 20.80
C GLU A 175 17.90 -13.17 19.97
N LEU A 176 18.16 -13.04 18.67
CA LEU A 176 17.30 -12.27 17.75
C LEU A 176 15.88 -12.81 17.69
N ARG A 177 15.69 -14.14 17.74
CA ARG A 177 14.35 -14.74 17.75
C ARG A 177 13.59 -14.36 19.02
N VAL A 178 14.24 -14.44 20.18
CA VAL A 178 13.60 -14.11 21.46
C VAL A 178 13.21 -12.63 21.51
N GLU A 179 14.09 -11.73 21.08
CA GLU A 179 13.81 -10.29 21.00
C GLU A 179 12.61 -9.98 20.09
N LEU A 180 12.58 -10.55 18.89
CA LEU A 180 11.47 -10.35 17.94
C LEU A 180 10.14 -10.91 18.47
N LEU A 181 10.17 -12.03 19.19
CA LEU A 181 8.98 -12.62 19.80
C LEU A 181 8.43 -11.73 20.93
N GLN A 182 9.29 -11.19 21.79
CA GLN A 182 8.88 -10.22 22.82
C GLN A 182 8.25 -8.98 22.18
N LYS A 183 8.84 -8.51 21.07
CA LYS A 183 8.28 -7.36 20.34
C LYS A 183 6.90 -7.69 19.75
N LEU A 184 6.70 -8.89 19.20
CA LEU A 184 5.39 -9.31 18.68
C LEU A 184 4.29 -9.22 19.75
N GLU A 185 4.56 -9.71 20.97
CA GLU A 185 3.58 -9.70 22.07
C GLU A 185 3.10 -8.27 22.39
N ASN A 186 4.02 -7.30 22.33
CA ASN A 186 3.70 -5.89 22.51
C ASN A 186 3.00 -5.27 21.29
N TRP A 187 3.29 -5.75 20.07
CA TRP A 187 2.78 -5.22 18.80
C TRP A 187 1.40 -5.75 18.39
N GLN A 188 1.00 -6.94 18.87
CA GLN A 188 -0.33 -7.51 18.60
C GLN A 188 -1.47 -6.62 19.16
N ALA A 189 -1.20 -5.80 20.18
CA ALA A 189 -2.18 -4.85 20.72
C ALA A 189 -2.43 -3.64 19.79
N GLN A 190 -1.47 -3.27 18.93
CA GLN A 190 -1.53 -2.09 18.04
C GLN A 190 -1.91 -2.40 16.59
N THR A 191 -1.55 -3.59 16.08
CA THR A 191 -1.65 -3.95 14.65
C THR A 191 -3.08 -3.92 14.10
N ASN A 192 -4.11 -4.19 14.90
CA ASN A 192 -5.51 -4.14 14.45
C ASN A 192 -5.97 -2.75 13.95
N GLN A 193 -5.31 -1.66 14.36
CA GLN A 193 -5.66 -0.30 13.95
C GLN A 193 -4.93 0.17 12.67
N LEU A 194 -3.73 -0.37 12.40
CA LEU A 194 -2.88 0.04 11.27
C LEU A 194 -3.20 -0.70 9.95
N LEU A 195 -3.93 -1.82 10.04
CA LEU A 195 -4.29 -2.69 8.90
C LEU A 195 -5.55 -2.24 8.18
N VAL A 196 -5.95 -0.99 8.34
CA VAL A 196 -6.91 -0.36 7.43
C VAL A 196 -6.28 -0.50 6.04
N GLN A 197 -6.71 -1.52 5.29
CA GLN A 197 -6.53 -1.55 3.85
C GLN A 197 -6.97 -0.18 3.34
N PRO A 198 -6.46 0.32 2.22
CA PRO A 198 -7.17 1.36 1.48
C PRO A 198 -8.51 0.78 1.00
N GLN A 199 -9.46 0.63 1.93
CA GLN A 199 -10.85 0.37 1.66
C GLN A 199 -11.38 1.65 1.01
N PRO A 200 -12.09 1.52 -0.10
CA PRO A 200 -12.81 2.63 -0.70
C PRO A 200 -14.05 2.92 0.16
N SER A 201 -13.87 3.45 1.38
CA SER A 201 -14.94 4.08 2.12
C SER A 201 -15.23 5.43 1.47
N SER A 202 -16.39 5.52 0.83
CA SER A 202 -16.94 6.71 0.18
C SER A 202 -17.33 7.84 1.16
N GLN A 203 -16.95 7.76 2.44
CA GLN A 203 -17.49 8.67 3.48
C GLN A 203 -16.47 9.22 4.48
N GLN A 204 -15.16 8.94 4.35
CA GLN A 204 -14.16 9.73 5.07
C GLN A 204 -13.36 10.57 4.06
N PRO A 205 -13.29 11.90 4.23
CA PRO A 205 -12.32 12.69 3.49
C PRO A 205 -10.95 12.11 3.81
N ALA A 206 -10.21 11.74 2.77
CA ALA A 206 -8.81 11.37 2.87
C ALA A 206 -8.02 12.59 3.35
N GLN A 207 -8.00 12.77 4.66
CA GLN A 207 -7.09 13.65 5.37
C GLN A 207 -6.07 12.77 6.08
N THR A 208 -5.49 11.78 5.40
CA THR A 208 -4.17 11.34 5.84
C THR A 208 -3.25 12.50 5.49
N SER A 209 -3.05 13.39 6.44
CA SER A 209 -2.20 14.55 6.28
C SER A 209 -0.77 14.07 5.96
N LEU A 210 0.00 14.88 5.22
CA LEU A 210 1.41 14.52 4.96
C LEU A 210 2.17 14.37 6.29
N GLU A 211 1.81 15.14 7.30
CA GLU A 211 2.35 15.06 8.66
C GLU A 211 2.10 13.68 9.28
N GLU A 212 0.86 13.18 9.27
CA GLU A 212 0.56 11.82 9.76
C GLU A 212 1.35 10.73 9.03
N ILE A 213 1.57 10.88 7.72
CA ILE A 213 2.34 9.89 6.93
C ILE A 213 3.81 9.91 7.35
N LEU A 214 4.38 11.10 7.58
CA LEU A 214 5.76 11.25 8.03
C LEU A 214 5.95 10.69 9.45
N ASP A 215 5.01 10.99 10.35
CA ASP A 215 5.02 10.44 11.72
C ASP A 215 4.94 8.90 11.70
N GLN A 216 4.04 8.33 10.88
CA GLN A 216 3.96 6.88 10.70
C GLN A 216 5.26 6.29 10.12
N TYR A 217 5.87 6.96 9.15
CA TYR A 217 7.16 6.55 8.58
C TYR A 217 8.26 6.52 9.64
N ASP A 218 8.38 7.59 10.44
CA ASP A 218 9.40 7.68 11.49
C ASP A 218 9.17 6.65 12.59
N GLN A 219 7.91 6.39 12.98
CA GLN A 219 7.57 5.34 13.95
C GLN A 219 8.05 3.97 13.45
N ILE A 220 7.66 3.57 12.23
CA ILE A 220 8.04 2.25 11.66
C ILE A 220 9.56 2.16 11.47
N ARG A 221 10.21 3.24 11.01
CA ARG A 221 11.66 3.30 10.84
C ARG A 221 12.39 3.12 12.16
N ASN A 222 11.97 3.82 13.21
CA ASN A 222 12.57 3.71 14.54
C ASN A 222 12.41 2.30 15.10
N GLU A 223 11.28 1.66 14.85
CA GLU A 223 11.09 0.28 15.25
C GLU A 223 11.98 -0.70 14.50
N LEU A 224 12.17 -0.51 13.19
CA LEU A 224 13.13 -1.31 12.42
C LEU A 224 14.56 -1.09 12.91
N ALA A 225 14.92 0.15 13.27
CA ALA A 225 16.25 0.51 13.76
C ALA A 225 16.56 -0.07 15.15
N GLN A 226 15.53 -0.30 15.99
CA GLN A 226 15.70 -0.99 17.27
C GLN A 226 16.02 -2.47 17.10
N LEU A 227 15.65 -3.07 15.97
CA LEU A 227 16.01 -4.46 15.69
C LEU A 227 17.50 -4.51 15.41
N ARG A 228 18.23 -5.37 16.11
CA ARG A 228 19.65 -5.66 15.85
C ARG A 228 19.88 -6.47 14.56
N LEU A 229 19.04 -6.24 13.56
CA LEU A 229 19.06 -6.92 12.27
C LEU A 229 20.02 -6.25 11.31
N GLN A 230 20.85 -7.05 10.65
CA GLN A 230 21.61 -6.59 9.49
C GLN A 230 20.70 -6.67 8.26
N LEU A 231 19.98 -5.59 7.99
CA LEU A 231 19.07 -5.46 6.85
C LEU A 231 19.80 -5.39 5.50
N VAL A 232 21.04 -4.90 5.52
CA VAL A 232 21.91 -4.76 4.35
C VAL A 232 23.11 -5.69 4.54
N PRO A 233 23.40 -6.59 3.59
CA PRO A 233 24.61 -7.38 3.63
C PRO A 233 25.84 -6.46 3.48
N SER A 234 26.79 -6.56 4.41
CA SER A 234 28.11 -5.93 4.32
C SER A 234 29.16 -7.00 3.99
N PRO A 235 29.94 -6.90 2.90
CA PRO A 235 29.98 -5.83 1.89
C PRO A 235 28.83 -5.87 0.87
N LEU A 236 28.54 -4.71 0.26
CA LEU A 236 27.57 -4.58 -0.83
C LEU A 236 27.94 -5.57 -1.95
N PRO A 237 27.04 -6.48 -2.37
CA PRO A 237 27.30 -7.39 -3.46
C PRO A 237 27.18 -6.63 -4.79
N GLY A 238 28.18 -5.80 -5.09
CA GLY A 238 28.47 -5.39 -6.45
C GLY A 238 29.25 -6.52 -7.11
N PHE A 239 28.76 -7.04 -8.24
CA PHE A 239 29.59 -7.86 -9.11
C PHE A 239 30.64 -6.95 -9.75
N ASN A 240 31.66 -6.56 -8.99
CA ASN A 240 32.78 -5.79 -9.51
C ASN A 240 33.63 -6.77 -10.32
N TYR A 241 33.37 -6.83 -11.63
CA TYR A 241 34.04 -7.76 -12.54
C TYR A 241 35.57 -7.69 -12.42
N LEU A 242 36.11 -6.49 -12.17
CA LEU A 242 37.54 -6.24 -11.98
C LEU A 242 38.08 -6.76 -10.63
N GLU A 243 37.27 -6.80 -9.59
CA GLU A 243 37.66 -7.33 -8.27
C GLU A 243 37.53 -8.86 -8.24
N TRP A 244 36.47 -9.39 -8.85
CA TRP A 244 36.31 -10.82 -9.10
C TRP A 244 37.48 -11.40 -9.91
N LEU A 245 37.93 -10.70 -10.97
CA LEU A 245 39.12 -11.06 -11.75
C LEU A 245 40.44 -11.05 -10.94
N ARG A 246 40.50 -10.27 -9.86
CA ARG A 246 41.66 -10.17 -8.95
C ARG A 246 41.58 -11.15 -7.78
N MET A 247 40.44 -11.82 -7.60
CA MET A 247 40.19 -12.76 -6.53
C MET A 247 40.83 -14.12 -6.85
N ASP A 248 41.28 -14.83 -5.82
CA ASP A 248 41.95 -16.13 -5.98
C ASP A 248 41.04 -17.11 -6.76
N PRO A 249 41.50 -17.73 -7.86
CA PRO A 249 40.73 -18.68 -8.67
C PRO A 249 40.04 -19.79 -7.88
N ALA A 250 40.60 -20.21 -6.73
CA ALA A 250 39.98 -21.21 -5.86
C ALA A 250 38.70 -20.72 -5.18
N THR A 251 38.56 -19.41 -4.95
CA THR A 251 37.43 -18.77 -4.26
C THR A 251 36.41 -18.14 -5.21
N GLN A 252 36.73 -18.04 -6.51
CA GLN A 252 35.86 -17.41 -7.51
C GLN A 252 34.50 -18.09 -7.63
N GLY A 253 34.42 -19.42 -7.46
CA GLY A 253 33.16 -20.16 -7.50
C GLY A 253 32.23 -19.86 -6.32
N GLU A 254 32.78 -19.72 -5.12
CA GLU A 254 32.01 -19.40 -3.91
C GLU A 254 31.49 -17.95 -3.94
N ALA A 255 32.29 -17.02 -4.45
CA ALA A 255 31.88 -15.62 -4.62
C ALA A 255 30.71 -15.48 -5.62
N ILE A 256 30.71 -16.25 -6.71
CA ILE A 256 29.59 -16.29 -7.67
C ILE A 256 28.33 -16.88 -7.01
N ALA A 257 28.48 -17.97 -6.25
CA ALA A 257 27.36 -18.61 -5.57
C ALA A 257 26.74 -17.68 -4.52
N GLU A 258 27.55 -16.94 -3.76
CA GLU A 258 27.07 -16.00 -2.76
C GLU A 258 26.42 -14.77 -3.39
N GLY A 259 27.00 -14.23 -4.48
CA GLY A 259 26.37 -13.17 -5.28
C GLY A 259 25.02 -13.59 -5.86
N GLN A 260 24.88 -14.84 -6.33
CA GLN A 260 23.61 -15.38 -6.80
C GLN A 260 22.57 -15.54 -5.68
N ARG A 261 22.99 -15.94 -4.47
CA ARG A 261 22.11 -16.03 -3.30
C ARG A 261 21.58 -14.66 -2.89
N HIS A 262 22.45 -13.65 -2.83
CA HIS A 262 22.04 -12.29 -2.52
C HIS A 262 21.12 -11.71 -3.58
N LEU A 263 21.44 -11.91 -4.88
CA LEU A 263 20.57 -11.50 -5.97
C LEU A 263 19.19 -12.16 -5.86
N LEU A 264 19.15 -13.47 -5.63
CA LEU A 264 17.91 -14.21 -5.43
C LEU A 264 17.15 -13.71 -4.20
N GLY A 265 17.86 -13.42 -3.12
CA GLY A 265 17.31 -12.91 -1.88
C GLY A 265 16.71 -11.52 -2.02
N THR A 266 17.36 -10.63 -2.77
CA THR A 266 16.81 -9.31 -3.09
C THR A 266 15.62 -9.40 -4.04
N LEU A 267 15.65 -10.29 -5.04
CA LEU A 267 14.47 -10.54 -5.89
C LEU A 267 13.29 -11.07 -5.07
N MET A 268 13.54 -11.97 -4.12
CA MET A 268 12.53 -12.43 -3.17
C MET A 268 12.01 -11.29 -2.30
N THR A 269 12.87 -10.38 -1.84
CA THR A 269 12.44 -9.18 -1.12
C THR A 269 11.48 -8.33 -1.96
N VAL A 270 11.78 -8.09 -3.24
CA VAL A 270 10.87 -7.34 -4.13
C VAL A 270 9.50 -8.00 -4.17
N VAL A 271 9.46 -9.32 -4.37
CA VAL A 271 8.21 -10.08 -4.38
C VAL A 271 7.49 -9.96 -3.03
N PHE A 272 8.18 -10.19 -1.93
CA PHE A 272 7.61 -10.15 -0.58
C PHE A 272 7.07 -8.78 -0.18
N LEU A 273 7.77 -7.71 -0.52
CA LEU A 273 7.30 -6.34 -0.25
C LEU A 273 6.15 -5.93 -1.18
N SER A 274 6.12 -6.47 -2.41
CA SER A 274 5.01 -6.22 -3.35
C SER A 274 3.68 -6.85 -2.90
N LEU A 275 3.72 -7.91 -2.07
CA LEU A 275 2.53 -8.51 -1.46
C LEU A 275 1.89 -7.57 -0.41
N GLY A 276 2.68 -6.67 0.15
CA GLY A 276 2.24 -5.66 1.10
C GLY A 276 1.99 -6.17 2.52
N ALA A 277 1.73 -5.23 3.43
CA ALA A 277 1.55 -5.50 4.85
C ALA A 277 0.38 -6.46 5.18
N PRO A 278 -0.79 -6.41 4.50
CA PRO A 278 -1.90 -7.31 4.82
C PRO A 278 -1.55 -8.79 4.66
N PHE A 279 -0.72 -9.14 3.68
CA PHE A 279 -0.26 -10.51 3.50
C PHE A 279 0.56 -11.00 4.71
N TRP A 280 1.59 -10.24 5.09
CA TRP A 280 2.49 -10.61 6.18
C TRP A 280 1.81 -10.61 7.54
N TYR A 281 0.82 -9.74 7.76
CA TYR A 281 -0.01 -9.80 8.95
C TYR A 281 -0.81 -11.11 9.01
N ASN A 282 -1.45 -11.52 7.91
CA ASN A 282 -2.19 -12.78 7.87
C ASN A 282 -1.28 -13.97 8.17
N VAL A 283 -0.08 -14.00 7.59
CA VAL A 283 0.93 -15.04 7.88
C VAL A 283 1.32 -15.01 9.36
N LEU A 284 1.66 -13.83 9.89
CA LEU A 284 2.04 -13.64 11.30
C LEU A 284 0.94 -14.12 12.25
N HIS A 285 -0.32 -13.74 11.99
CA HIS A 285 -1.48 -14.15 12.78
C HIS A 285 -1.71 -15.67 12.71
N GLN A 286 -1.64 -16.26 11.51
CA GLN A 286 -1.80 -17.71 11.34
C GLN A 286 -0.71 -18.48 12.07
N VAL A 287 0.55 -18.06 11.97
CA VAL A 287 1.66 -18.76 12.64
C VAL A 287 1.62 -18.58 14.16
N ALA A 288 1.29 -17.38 14.65
CA ALA A 288 1.14 -17.11 16.09
C ALA A 288 0.02 -17.95 16.73
N THR A 289 -1.10 -18.14 16.04
CA THR A 289 -2.22 -18.96 16.53
C THR A 289 -1.90 -20.47 16.52
N LEU A 290 -1.03 -20.93 15.62
CA LEU A 290 -0.60 -22.33 15.55
C LEU A 290 0.46 -22.70 16.61
N ARG A 291 1.27 -21.73 17.06
CA ARG A 291 2.33 -21.92 18.06
C ARG A 291 1.86 -22.66 19.34
N PRO A 292 0.79 -22.25 20.05
CA PRO A 292 0.35 -22.94 21.26
C PRO A 292 -0.16 -24.37 21.00
N ILE A 293 -0.79 -24.61 19.85
CA ILE A 293 -1.31 -25.94 19.47
C ILE A 293 -0.16 -26.94 19.29
N VAL A 294 0.92 -26.50 18.64
CA VAL A 294 2.11 -27.34 18.43
C VAL A 294 2.89 -27.54 19.72
N ALA A 295 2.88 -26.57 20.63
CA ALA A 295 3.46 -26.72 21.97
C ALA A 295 2.71 -27.78 22.80
N GLN A 296 1.37 -27.74 22.83
CA GLN A 296 0.55 -28.69 23.59
C GLN A 296 0.69 -30.15 23.11
N ARG A 297 0.88 -30.38 21.80
CA ARG A 297 1.11 -31.75 21.28
C ARG A 297 2.47 -32.34 21.67
N ARG A 298 3.38 -31.54 22.21
CA ARG A 298 4.73 -31.99 22.59
C ARG A 298 4.81 -32.52 24.02
N ASP A 299 3.82 -32.20 24.87
CA ASP A 299 3.72 -32.75 26.23
C ASP A 299 2.99 -34.11 26.18
N PRO A 300 3.68 -35.25 26.32
CA PRO A 300 2.97 -36.52 26.45
C PRO A 300 2.24 -36.49 27.79
N LYS A 301 0.92 -36.75 27.76
CA LYS A 301 0.12 -37.07 28.95
C LYS A 301 0.97 -37.97 29.87
N PRO A 302 1.17 -37.64 31.16
CA PRO A 302 1.84 -38.56 32.06
C PRO A 302 1.00 -39.83 32.07
N SER A 303 1.59 -40.94 31.61
CA SER A 303 0.96 -42.25 31.66
C SER A 303 0.61 -42.52 33.12
N LEU A 304 -0.68 -42.43 33.45
CA LEU A 304 -1.22 -42.77 34.75
C LEU A 304 -0.63 -44.12 35.13
N GLY A 305 0.15 -44.10 36.21
CA GLY A 305 0.78 -45.29 36.76
C GLY A 305 -0.25 -46.40 36.87
N ARG A 306 0.09 -47.53 36.25
CA ARG A 306 -0.50 -48.83 36.54
C ARG A 306 -0.44 -49.00 38.07
N ARG A 307 -1.57 -48.81 38.75
CA ARG A 307 -1.71 -49.27 40.14
C ARG A 307 -1.75 -50.79 40.07
N SER A 308 -0.68 -51.40 40.61
CA SER A 308 -0.61 -52.79 41.05
C SER A 308 -1.62 -53.04 42.16
#